data_AF-A0A2Z7D6F8-F1
#
_entry.id   AF-A0A2Z7D6F8-F1
#
_cell.length_a   1.000
_cell.length_b   1.000
_cell.length_c   1.000
_cell.angle_alpha   90.00
_cell.angle_beta   90.00
_cell.angle_gamma   90.00
#
_symmetry.space_group_name_H-M   'P 1'
#
loop_
_entity.id
_entity.type
_entity.pdbx_description
1 polymer ?
#
loop_
_entity_poly.entity_id
_entity_poly.type
_entity_poly.pdbx_seq_one_letter_code
_entity_poly.pdbx_strand_id
1 'polypeptide(L)'
;MMDVTLVNAIKMNITIDKLYQSASDPLMKSCFHVCTIYYDASIGYLHQAMNAFESSSYKESFSCLTDATSAARFCEETFAEPPAARKSPITTINAYYVSISTIAEDIMLIFMKRKSS
;
A
#
# COMPACT_ATOMS: atom_id res chain seq x y z
N MET A 1 -11.42 -2.24 9.86
CA MET A 1 -10.46 -1.19 9.45
C MET A 1 -9.64 -1.64 8.24
N MET A 2 -9.15 -2.88 8.23
CA MET A 2 -8.48 -3.50 7.08
C MET A 2 -9.32 -3.45 5.79
N ASP A 3 -10.66 -3.60 5.85
CA ASP A 3 -11.51 -3.47 4.65
C ASP A 3 -11.43 -2.09 4.01
N VAL A 4 -11.38 -1.03 4.83
CA VAL A 4 -11.23 0.34 4.33
C VAL A 4 -9.84 0.52 3.73
N THR A 5 -8.80 -0.04 4.35
CA THR A 5 -7.44 -0.05 3.78
C THR A 5 -7.45 -0.74 2.41
N LEU A 6 -8.04 -1.94 2.31
CA LEU A 6 -8.15 -2.70 1.06
C LEU A 6 -8.90 -1.95 -0.04
N VAL A 7 -10.06 -1.38 0.27
CA VAL A 7 -10.83 -0.58 -0.69
C VAL A 7 -10.02 0.62 -1.19
N ASN A 8 -9.23 1.27 -0.32
CA ASN A 8 -8.38 2.38 -0.73
C ASN A 8 -7.17 1.93 -1.55
N ALA A 9 -6.55 0.78 -1.23
CA ALA A 9 -5.50 0.18 -2.05
C ALA A 9 -5.99 -0.11 -3.47
N ILE A 10 -7.17 -0.72 -3.59
CA ILE A 10 -7.81 -1.01 -4.89
C ILE A 10 -8.10 0.27 -5.68
N LYS A 11 -8.69 1.28 -5.03
CA LYS A 11 -8.96 2.59 -5.66
C LYS A 11 -7.68 3.27 -6.15
N MET A 12 -6.62 3.17 -5.37
CA MET A 12 -5.33 3.73 -5.72
C MET A 12 -4.71 3.00 -6.91
N ASN A 13 -4.76 1.67 -6.92
CA ASN A 13 -4.30 0.86 -8.05
C ASN A 13 -5.04 1.21 -9.35
N ILE A 14 -6.37 1.34 -9.30
CA ILE A 14 -7.19 1.80 -10.44
C ILE A 14 -6.78 3.22 -10.90
N THR A 15 -6.42 4.09 -9.96
CA THR A 15 -5.96 5.45 -10.27
C THR A 15 -4.62 5.43 -10.98
N ILE A 16 -3.68 4.61 -10.50
CA ILE A 16 -2.36 4.43 -11.10
C ILE A 16 -2.48 3.85 -12.51
N ASP A 17 -3.34 2.85 -12.73
CA ASP A 17 -3.56 2.29 -14.07
C ASP A 17 -4.09 3.35 -15.05
N LYS A 18 -5.07 4.17 -14.63
CA LYS A 18 -5.54 5.30 -15.47
C LYS A 18 -4.42 6.28 -15.82
N LEU A 19 -3.56 6.61 -14.85
CA LEU A 19 -2.42 7.48 -15.07
C LEU A 19 -1.40 6.85 -16.03
N TYR A 20 -1.12 5.56 -15.87
CA TYR A 20 -0.27 4.77 -16.77
C TYR A 20 -0.77 4.81 -18.21
N GLN A 21 -2.07 4.62 -18.44
CA GLN A 21 -2.67 4.67 -19.78
C GLN A 21 -2.58 6.08 -20.40
N SER A 22 -2.68 7.12 -19.59
CA SER A 22 -2.64 8.52 -20.05
C SER A 22 -1.22 9.10 -20.21
N ALA A 23 -0.20 8.45 -19.65
CA ALA A 23 1.16 8.97 -19.62
C ALA A 23 1.84 8.90 -20.99
N SER A 24 2.33 10.05 -21.46
CA SER A 24 3.16 10.15 -22.67
C SER A 24 4.66 10.10 -22.39
N ASP A 25 5.12 10.57 -21.22
CA ASP A 25 6.51 10.42 -20.79
C ASP A 25 6.81 8.95 -20.47
N PRO A 26 7.72 8.28 -21.20
CA PRO A 26 8.06 6.88 -20.97
C PRO A 26 8.54 6.59 -19.56
N LEU A 27 9.26 7.54 -18.96
CA LEU A 27 9.80 7.33 -17.63
C LEU A 27 8.73 7.51 -16.54
N MET A 28 7.80 8.46 -16.70
CA MET A 28 6.60 8.55 -15.86
C MET A 28 5.74 7.28 -15.98
N LYS A 29 5.60 6.76 -17.20
CA LYS A 29 4.89 5.50 -17.46
C LYS A 29 5.55 4.32 -16.75
N SER A 30 6.88 4.28 -16.71
CA SER A 30 7.63 3.30 -15.91
C SER A 30 7.35 3.44 -14.41
N CYS A 31 7.35 4.65 -13.86
CA CYS A 31 7.01 4.88 -12.45
C CYS A 31 5.61 4.34 -12.12
N PHE A 32 4.60 4.61 -12.96
CA PHE A 32 3.26 4.08 -12.75
C PHE A 32 3.18 2.56 -12.86
N HIS A 33 3.94 1.95 -13.77
CA HIS A 33 4.00 0.50 -13.88
C HIS A 33 4.56 -0.13 -12.60
N VAL A 34 5.67 0.40 -12.07
CA VAL A 34 6.26 -0.04 -10.80
C VAL A 34 5.30 0.16 -9.63
N CYS A 35 4.61 1.30 -9.58
CA CYS A 35 3.58 1.55 -8.59
C CYS A 35 2.41 0.55 -8.65
N THR A 36 2.01 0.11 -9.86
CA THR A 36 0.97 -0.92 -10.03
C THR A 36 1.41 -2.22 -9.37
N ILE A 37 2.66 -2.64 -9.59
CA ILE A 37 3.23 -3.85 -8.96
C ILE A 37 3.22 -3.73 -7.43
N TYR A 38 3.62 -2.58 -6.88
CA TYR A 38 3.60 -2.37 -5.44
C TYR A 38 2.17 -2.36 -4.87
N TYR A 39 1.20 -1.77 -5.57
CA TYR A 39 -0.19 -1.77 -5.12
C TYR A 39 -0.88 -3.12 -5.26
N ASP A 40 -0.55 -3.91 -6.28
CA ASP A 40 -0.96 -5.32 -6.39
C ASP A 40 -0.41 -6.14 -5.21
N ALA A 41 0.87 -5.97 -4.87
CA ALA A 41 1.47 -6.60 -3.70
C ALA A 41 0.79 -6.14 -2.40
N SER A 42 0.53 -4.84 -2.25
CA SER A 42 -0.19 -4.26 -1.10
C SER A 42 -1.57 -4.88 -0.92
N ILE A 43 -2.35 -5.03 -2.00
CA ILE A 43 -3.64 -5.71 -2.00
C ILE A 43 -3.49 -7.17 -1.57
N GLY A 44 -2.50 -7.89 -2.11
CA GLY A 44 -2.20 -9.27 -1.73
C GLY A 44 -1.86 -9.42 -0.24
N TYR A 45 -1.06 -8.50 0.31
CA TYR A 45 -0.74 -8.48 1.73
C TYR A 45 -1.94 -8.16 2.61
N LEU A 46 -2.84 -7.27 2.18
CA LEU A 46 -4.07 -6.97 2.92
C LEU A 46 -5.00 -8.18 3.01
N HIS A 47 -5.14 -8.94 1.93
CA HIS A 47 -5.89 -10.20 1.96
C HIS A 47 -5.27 -11.21 2.93
N GLN A 48 -3.93 -11.36 2.93
CA GLN A 48 -3.23 -12.20 3.90
C GLN A 48 -3.44 -11.70 5.34
N ALA A 49 -3.35 -10.40 5.57
CA ALA A 49 -3.56 -9.79 6.88
C ALA A 49 -4.96 -10.07 7.43
N MET A 50 -5.98 -9.99 6.58
CA MET A 50 -7.37 -10.31 6.92
C MET A 50 -7.54 -11.80 7.28
N ASN A 51 -7.03 -12.71 6.44
CA ASN A 51 -7.08 -14.15 6.70
C ASN A 51 -6.36 -14.54 8.01
N ALA A 52 -5.20 -13.94 8.26
CA ALA A 52 -4.44 -14.15 9.48
C ALA A 52 -5.18 -13.62 10.71
N PHE A 53 -5.85 -12.46 10.59
CA PHE A 53 -6.67 -11.91 11.67
C PHE A 53 -7.85 -12.83 12.03
N GLU A 54 -8.57 -13.33 11.02
CA GLU A 54 -9.68 -14.28 11.19
C GLU A 54 -9.21 -15.57 11.87
N SER A 55 -7.99 -16.01 11.57
CA SER A 55 -7.34 -17.17 12.19
C SER A 55 -6.70 -16.87 13.55
N SER A 56 -6.88 -15.66 14.09
CA SER A 56 -6.23 -15.18 15.33
C SER A 56 -4.69 -15.16 15.30
N SER A 57 -4.07 -15.25 14.12
CA SER A 57 -2.64 -15.09 13.88
C SER A 57 -2.26 -13.61 13.87
N TYR A 58 -2.41 -12.93 15.01
CA TYR A 58 -2.29 -11.46 15.08
C TYR A 58 -0.91 -10.90 14.74
N LYS A 59 0.17 -11.66 15.02
CA LYS A 59 1.53 -11.28 14.65
C LYS A 59 1.73 -11.30 13.13
N GLU A 60 1.20 -12.33 12.48
CA GLU A 60 1.23 -12.46 11.01
C GLU A 60 0.35 -11.39 10.37
N SER A 61 -0.86 -11.17 10.89
CA SER A 61 -1.75 -10.10 10.44
C SER A 61 -1.07 -8.72 10.52
N PHE A 62 -0.40 -8.42 11.64
CA PHE A 62 0.38 -7.20 11.79
C PHE A 62 1.52 -7.11 10.77
N SER A 63 2.31 -8.18 10.58
CA SER A 63 3.40 -8.22 9.60
C SER A 63 2.91 -7.93 8.18
N CYS A 64 1.86 -8.63 7.74
CA CYS A 64 1.28 -8.43 6.41
C CYS A 64 0.74 -7.00 6.24
N LEU A 65 0.16 -6.41 7.28
CA LEU A 65 -0.31 -5.03 7.22
C LEU A 65 0.85 -4.02 7.10
N THR A 66 1.95 -4.25 7.81
CA THR A 66 3.19 -3.46 7.66
C THR A 66 3.80 -3.59 6.27
N ASP A 67 3.78 -4.79 5.69
CA ASP A 67 4.24 -5.02 4.31
C ASP A 67 3.35 -4.28 3.30
N ALA A 68 2.03 -4.28 3.51
CA ALA A 68 1.08 -3.53 2.69
C ALA A 68 1.35 -2.01 2.71
N THR A 69 1.61 -1.44 3.90
CA THR A 69 1.97 -0.02 4.05
C THR A 69 3.31 0.29 3.39
N SER A 70 4.29 -0.58 3.57
CA SER A 70 5.65 -0.40 3.01
C SER A 70 5.63 -0.40 1.49
N ALA A 71 4.84 -1.29 0.86
CA ALA A 71 4.68 -1.30 -0.59
C ALA A 71 4.17 0.05 -1.14
N ALA A 72 3.21 0.71 -0.46
CA ALA A 72 2.76 2.04 -0.87
C ALA A 72 3.83 3.14 -0.69
N ARG A 73 4.70 3.01 0.32
CA ARG A 73 5.86 3.91 0.46
C ARG A 73 6.84 3.71 -0.70
N PHE A 74 7.14 2.47 -1.07
CA PHE A 74 8.02 2.15 -2.19
C PHE A 74 7.46 2.62 -3.55
N CYS A 75 6.14 2.60 -3.74
CA CYS A 75 5.53 3.24 -4.91
C CYS A 75 5.87 4.75 -4.98
N GLU A 76 5.74 5.49 -3.88
CA GLU A 76 6.09 6.93 -3.90
C GLU A 76 7.58 7.17 -4.12
N GLU A 77 8.43 6.31 -3.54
CA GLU A 77 9.88 6.40 -3.69
C GLU A 77 10.34 6.22 -5.14
N THR A 78 9.62 5.46 -5.97
CA THR A 78 9.98 5.25 -7.38
C THR A 78 10.02 6.54 -8.22
N PHE A 79 9.31 7.59 -7.79
CA PHE A 79 9.35 8.89 -8.47
C PHE A 79 10.65 9.65 -8.18
N ALA A 80 11.35 9.34 -7.10
CA ALA A 80 12.64 9.95 -6.75
C ALA A 80 13.83 9.15 -7.30
N GLU A 81 13.61 7.96 -7.87
CA GLU A 81 14.67 7.09 -8.37
C GLU A 81 15.36 7.64 -9.63
N PRO A 82 16.67 7.35 -9.83
CA PRO A 82 17.39 7.65 -11.07
C PRO A 82 16.69 7.03 -12.31
N PRO A 83 16.87 7.60 -13.52
CA PRO A 83 17.88 8.61 -13.90
C PRO A 83 17.45 10.07 -13.71
N ALA A 84 16.17 10.33 -13.43
CA ALA A 84 15.67 11.69 -13.22
C ALA A 84 14.47 11.64 -12.29
N ALA A 85 14.61 12.31 -11.13
CA ALA A 85 13.52 12.48 -10.19
C ALA A 85 12.35 13.22 -10.86
N ARG A 86 11.14 12.73 -10.62
CA ARG A 86 9.87 13.30 -11.08
C ARG A 86 9.05 13.71 -9.89
N LYS A 87 8.24 14.75 -10.08
CA LYS A 87 7.17 15.05 -9.14
C LYS A 87 6.11 13.95 -9.24
N SER A 88 5.88 13.22 -8.16
CA SER A 88 4.78 12.26 -8.08
C SER A 88 3.43 13.01 -8.20
N PRO A 89 2.56 12.63 -9.14
CA PRO A 89 1.22 13.18 -9.23
C PRO A 89 0.25 12.50 -8.26
N ILE A 90 0.70 11.46 -7.55
CA ILE A 90 -0.12 10.65 -6.66
C ILE A 90 0.20 10.84 -5.17
N THR A 91 1.18 11.70 -4.83
CA THR A 91 1.66 11.94 -3.46
C THR A 91 0.53 12.08 -2.44
N THR A 92 -0.45 12.95 -2.70
CA THR A 92 -1.54 13.22 -1.75
C THR A 92 -2.42 11.98 -1.52
N ILE A 93 -2.74 11.23 -2.58
CA ILE A 93 -3.60 10.04 -2.49
C ILE A 93 -2.82 8.88 -1.85
N ASN A 94 -1.55 8.72 -2.20
CA ASN A 94 -0.65 7.75 -1.55
C ASN A 94 -0.51 8.03 -0.05
N ALA A 95 -0.28 9.28 0.33
CA ALA A 95 -0.16 9.69 1.74
C ALA A 95 -1.44 9.43 2.54
N TYR A 96 -2.61 9.64 1.92
CA TYR A 96 -3.90 9.29 2.53
C TYR A 96 -4.02 7.79 2.78
N TYR A 97 -3.66 6.96 1.79
CA TYR A 97 -3.62 5.51 1.95
C TYR A 97 -2.68 5.08 3.08
N VAL A 98 -1.43 5.58 3.08
CA VAL A 98 -0.43 5.27 4.11
C VAL A 98 -0.94 5.66 5.50
N SER A 99 -1.65 6.78 5.62
CA SER A 99 -2.22 7.23 6.89
C SER A 99 -3.29 6.27 7.42
N ILE A 100 -4.22 5.82 6.56
CA ILE A 100 -5.23 4.83 6.95
C ILE A 100 -4.59 3.48 7.30
N SER A 101 -3.61 3.05 6.50
CA SER A 101 -2.90 1.79 6.73
C SER A 101 -2.14 1.81 8.07
N THR A 102 -1.49 2.93 8.40
CA THR A 102 -0.81 3.12 9.70
C THR A 102 -1.80 3.05 10.88
N ILE A 103 -2.99 3.65 10.76
CA ILE A 103 -4.03 3.52 11.81
C ILE A 103 -4.46 2.06 11.97
N ALA A 104 -4.58 1.31 10.86
CA ALA A 104 -4.90 -0.10 10.93
C ALA A 104 -3.78 -0.91 11.62
N GLU A 105 -2.50 -0.58 11.38
CA GLU A 105 -1.34 -1.17 12.07
C GLU A 105 -1.40 -0.91 13.58
N ASP A 106 -1.68 0.32 14.00
CA ASP A 106 -1.78 0.69 15.42
C ASP A 106 -2.88 -0.12 16.14
N ILE A 107 -4.04 -0.29 15.49
CA ILE A 107 -5.12 -1.13 16.01
C ILE A 107 -4.65 -2.59 16.11
N MET A 108 -3.99 -3.10 15.08
CA MET A 108 -3.53 -4.49 15.03
C MET A 108 -2.45 -4.77 16.09
N LEU A 109 -1.59 -3.79 16.36
CA LEU A 109 -0.60 -3.84 17.44
C LEU A 109 -1.26 -4.01 18.82
N ILE A 110 -2.42 -3.39 19.06
CA ILE A 110 -3.18 -3.58 20.31
C ILE A 110 -3.65 -5.03 20.43
N PHE A 111 -4.21 -5.61 19.37
CA PHE A 111 -4.64 -7.02 19.37
C PHE A 111 -3.47 -7.97 19.62
N MET A 112 -2.34 -7.74 18.94
CA MET A 112 -1.12 -8.54 19.14
C MET A 112 -0.64 -8.50 20.60
N LYS A 113 -0.62 -7.31 21.22
CA LYS A 113 -0.18 -7.14 22.61
C LYS A 113 -1.12 -7.79 23.62
N ARG A 114 -2.45 -7.63 23.46
CA ARG A 114 -3.45 -8.15 24.41
C ARG A 114 -3.60 -9.67 24.44
N LYS A 115 -3.13 -10.36 23.39
CA LYS A 115 -3.24 -11.82 23.24
C LYS A 115 -1.90 -12.54 23.43
N SER A 116 -0.82 -11.78 23.58
CA SER A 116 0.51 -12.29 23.98
C SER A 116 0.69 -12.31 25.51
N SER A 117 -0.35 -11.91 26.26
CA SER A 117 -0.45 -11.87 27.72
C SER A 117 -1.56 -12.81 28.18
#